data_AF-Q9NYY6-F1
#
_entry.id   AF-Q9NYY6-F1
#
_cell.length_a   1.000
_cell.length_b   1.000
_cell.length_c   1.000
_cell.angle_alpha   90.00
_cell.angle_beta   90.00
_cell.angle_gamma   90.00
#
_symmetry.space_group_name_H-M   'P 1'
#
loop_
_entity.id
_entity.type
_entity.pdbx_description
1 polymer ?
#
loop_
_entity_poly.entity_id
_entity_poly.type
_entity_poly.pdbx_seq_one_letter_code
_entity_poly.pdbx_strand_id
1 'polypeptide(L)'
;GMQKCSHIPGRRELRMPCTLGWEAYTQPQAEGVGAARNACINWNQYYNVCRSGDSNPHNGAINFDNIGYAWIAIFQVITLEGWVDIMYYVMDAHSFYNFI
;
A
#
# COMPACT_ATOMS: atom_id res chain seq x y z
N GLY A 1 13.37 0.09 -2.50
CA GLY A 1 13.13 0.97 -1.35
C GLY A 1 12.97 0.18 -0.07
N MET A 2 12.51 0.85 0.98
CA MET A 2 12.29 0.27 2.31
C MET A 2 11.01 -0.57 2.40
N GLN A 3 10.00 -0.28 1.57
CA GLN A 3 8.75 -1.04 1.53
C GLN A 3 8.80 -2.17 0.51
N LYS A 4 8.16 -3.29 0.85
CA LYS A 4 8.07 -4.49 0.01
C LYS A 4 6.68 -5.09 0.12
N CYS A 5 6.21 -5.70 -0.97
CA CYS A 5 4.95 -6.44 -0.98
C CYS A 5 4.91 -7.58 0.05
N SER A 6 6.06 -8.14 0.42
CA SER A 6 6.17 -9.16 1.47
C SER A 6 5.81 -8.66 2.87
N HIS A 7 5.81 -7.34 3.11
CA HIS A 7 5.46 -6.75 4.40
C HIS A 7 3.99 -6.35 4.51
N ILE A 8 3.18 -6.61 3.48
CA ILE A 8 1.75 -6.29 3.51
C ILE A 8 1.09 -7.17 4.59
N PRO A 9 0.47 -6.56 5.62
CA PRO A 9 -0.14 -7.32 6.70
C PRO A 9 -1.37 -8.07 6.20
N GLY A 10 -1.63 -9.24 6.78
CA GLY A 10 -2.87 -9.98 6.53
C GLY A 10 -4.10 -9.13 6.88
N ARG A 11 -5.15 -9.23 6.06
CA ARG A 11 -6.40 -8.50 6.29
C ARG A 11 -7.00 -8.89 7.63
N ARG A 12 -7.51 -7.90 8.36
CA ARG A 12 -8.22 -8.11 9.63
C ARG A 12 -9.60 -7.47 9.56
N GLU A 13 -10.62 -8.18 10.00
CA GLU A 13 -11.99 -7.67 10.18
C GLU A 13 -12.35 -7.78 11.66
N LEU A 14 -12.90 -6.73 12.25
CA LEU A 14 -13.24 -6.68 13.68
C LEU A 14 -12.08 -7.15 14.59
N ARG A 15 -10.84 -6.81 14.23
CA ARG A 15 -9.59 -7.17 14.92
C ARG A 15 -9.18 -8.65 14.82
N MET A 16 -9.96 -9.48 14.15
CA MET A 16 -9.65 -10.88 13.88
C MET A 16 -8.94 -11.05 12.53
N PRO A 17 -7.89 -11.89 12.42
CA PRO A 17 -7.21 -12.13 11.15
C PRO A 17 -8.08 -12.96 10.21
N CYS A 18 -8.20 -12.50 8.96
CA CYS A 18 -8.80 -13.28 7.88
C CYS A 18 -7.84 -14.39 7.46
N THR A 19 -8.32 -15.63 7.37
CA THR A 19 -7.49 -16.79 7.02
C THR A 19 -7.95 -17.50 5.75
N LEU A 20 -9.13 -17.17 5.22
CA LEU A 20 -9.64 -17.83 4.01
C LEU A 20 -8.93 -17.31 2.75
N GLY A 21 -8.71 -18.21 1.79
CA GLY A 21 -8.30 -17.89 0.42
C GLY A 21 -9.48 -17.63 -0.52
N TRP A 22 -9.16 -17.35 -1.78
CA TRP A 22 -10.12 -17.05 -2.85
C TRP A 22 -11.08 -18.21 -3.10
N GLU A 23 -10.69 -19.45 -2.81
CA GLU A 23 -11.50 -20.66 -2.97
C GLU A 23 -12.83 -20.60 -2.20
N ALA A 24 -12.88 -19.85 -1.10
CA ALA A 24 -14.08 -19.63 -0.30
C ALA A 24 -15.13 -18.75 -1.01
N TYR A 25 -14.76 -18.00 -2.05
CA TYR A 25 -15.68 -17.12 -2.80
C TYR A 25 -16.72 -17.91 -3.60
N THR A 26 -16.34 -19.08 -4.10
CA THR A 26 -17.17 -19.96 -4.93
C THR A 26 -17.99 -20.98 -4.15
N GLN A 27 -17.81 -21.07 -2.83
CA GLN A 27 -18.60 -21.99 -2.01
C GLN A 27 -19.96 -21.36 -1.73
N PRO A 28 -21.09 -21.95 -2.18
CA PRO A 28 -22.39 -21.55 -1.66
C PRO A 28 -22.33 -21.74 -0.14
N GLN A 29 -22.85 -20.77 0.62
CA GLN A 29 -22.98 -20.87 2.07
C GLN A 29 -23.73 -22.17 2.39
N ALA A 30 -22.99 -23.26 2.57
CA ALA A 30 -23.55 -24.54 2.92
C ALA A 30 -24.07 -24.36 4.35
N GLU A 31 -25.39 -24.25 4.43
CA GLU A 31 -26.14 -24.33 5.67
C GLU A 31 -25.59 -25.51 6.48
N GLY A 32 -25.07 -25.21 7.67
CA GLY A 32 -24.91 -26.22 8.71
C GLY A 32 -23.59 -26.98 8.75
N VAL A 33 -22.45 -26.29 8.89
CA VAL A 33 -21.41 -26.67 9.88
C VAL A 33 -20.70 -25.38 10.30
N GLY A 34 -21.00 -24.89 11.51
CA GLY A 34 -20.31 -23.80 12.23
C GLY A 34 -19.54 -22.79 11.37
N ALA A 35 -20.19 -21.68 11.00
CA ALA A 35 -19.53 -20.53 10.38
C ALA A 35 -18.19 -20.28 11.08
N ALA A 36 -17.11 -20.63 10.37
CA ALA A 36 -15.79 -20.72 10.93
C ALA A 36 -15.51 -19.41 11.67
N ARG A 37 -14.95 -19.48 12.88
CA ARG A 37 -14.79 -18.33 13.79
C ARG A 37 -14.03 -17.12 13.21
N ASN A 38 -13.62 -17.10 11.94
CA ASN A 38 -12.99 -16.02 11.18
C ASN A 38 -13.27 -16.14 9.66
N ALA A 39 -14.54 -16.24 9.23
CA ALA A 39 -14.91 -16.52 7.84
C ALA A 39 -14.78 -15.32 6.87
N CYS A 40 -13.62 -14.65 6.85
CA CYS A 40 -13.31 -13.59 5.88
C CYS A 40 -12.11 -13.97 5.01
N ILE A 41 -12.15 -13.52 3.75
CA ILE A 41 -11.09 -13.74 2.76
C ILE A 41 -9.96 -12.73 2.98
N ASN A 42 -8.73 -13.23 3.09
CA ASN A 42 -7.53 -12.41 3.16
C ASN A 42 -7.08 -11.99 1.75
N TRP A 43 -7.69 -10.96 1.17
CA TRP A 43 -7.27 -10.46 -0.15
C TRP A 43 -5.83 -9.93 -0.18
N ASN A 44 -5.29 -9.49 0.96
CA ASN A 44 -3.95 -8.93 1.03
C ASN A 44 -2.85 -9.93 0.62
N GLN A 45 -3.12 -11.23 0.74
CA GLN A 45 -2.19 -12.28 0.33
C GLN A 45 -1.87 -12.27 -1.19
N TYR A 46 -2.73 -11.65 -1.99
CA TYR A 46 -2.57 -11.60 -3.45
C TYR A 46 -1.83 -10.34 -3.95
N TYR A 47 -1.53 -9.37 -3.07
CA TYR A 47 -0.70 -8.21 -3.42
C TYR A 47 0.80 -8.57 -3.35
N ASN A 48 1.27 -9.38 -4.29
CA ASN A 48 2.64 -9.90 -4.28
C ASN A 48 3.56 -9.26 -5.35
N VAL A 49 3.01 -8.54 -6.32
CA VAL A 49 3.78 -7.89 -7.39
C VAL A 49 3.67 -6.37 -7.26
N CYS A 50 4.82 -5.70 -7.13
CA CYS A 50 4.89 -4.24 -7.17
C CYS A 50 4.88 -3.76 -8.64
N ARG A 51 3.99 -2.84 -8.98
CA ARG A 51 3.89 -2.20 -10.31
C ARG A 51 3.62 -0.70 -10.13
N SER A 52 3.98 0.09 -11.12
CA SER A 52 3.55 1.49 -11.22
C SER A 52 2.03 1.56 -11.28
N GLY A 53 1.42 2.35 -10.39
CA GLY A 53 -0.02 2.64 -10.44
C GLY A 53 -0.35 3.78 -11.40
N ASP A 54 -1.64 4.09 -11.53
CA ASP A 54 -2.12 5.13 -12.46
C ASP A 54 -2.04 6.56 -11.89
N SER A 55 -1.92 6.71 -10.56
CA SER A 55 -1.96 8.00 -9.87
C SER A 55 -0.81 8.19 -8.88
N ASN A 56 -0.20 9.37 -8.92
CA ASN A 56 0.81 9.77 -7.94
C ASN A 56 0.17 10.25 -6.61
N PRO A 57 0.92 10.28 -5.49
CA PRO A 57 0.44 10.76 -4.20
C PRO A 57 -0.13 12.19 -4.24
N HIS A 58 -0.95 12.54 -3.24
CA HIS A 58 -1.63 13.84 -3.14
C HIS A 58 -2.39 14.24 -4.42
N ASN A 59 -3.23 13.33 -4.93
CA ASN A 59 -4.03 13.53 -6.15
C ASN A 59 -3.17 13.89 -7.38
N GLY A 60 -1.97 13.33 -7.47
CA GLY A 60 -1.06 13.60 -8.59
C GLY A 60 -0.11 14.77 -8.38
N ALA A 61 -0.21 15.53 -7.29
CA ALA A 61 0.53 16.78 -7.11
C ALA A 61 2.03 16.57 -6.83
N ILE A 62 2.41 15.45 -6.19
CA ILE A 62 3.80 15.18 -5.81
C ILE A 62 4.34 14.04 -6.66
N ASN A 63 5.20 14.38 -7.62
CA ASN A 63 5.91 13.45 -8.49
C ASN A 63 7.16 14.08 -9.09
N PHE A 64 8.01 13.26 -9.71
CA PHE A 64 9.22 13.69 -10.42
C PHE A 64 9.17 13.33 -11.91
N ASP A 65 7.98 13.15 -12.46
CA ASP A 65 7.78 12.69 -13.85
C ASP A 65 8.08 13.79 -14.87
N ASN A 66 7.92 15.05 -14.46
CA ASN A 66 8.13 16.24 -15.29
C ASN A 66 8.92 17.30 -14.52
N ILE A 67 9.66 18.16 -15.24
CA ILE A 67 10.48 19.22 -14.64
C ILE A 67 9.64 20.22 -13.80
N GLY A 68 8.41 20.53 -14.23
CA GLY A 68 7.52 21.44 -13.50
C GLY A 68 7.06 20.89 -12.15
N TYR A 69 6.64 19.61 -12.10
CA TYR A 69 6.27 18.95 -10.84
C TYR A 69 7.48 18.75 -9.92
N ALA A 70 8.65 18.45 -10.49
CA ALA A 70 9.89 18.36 -9.71
C ALA A 70 10.22 19.69 -9.00
N TRP A 71 10.04 20.83 -9.66
CA TRP A 71 10.26 22.14 -9.04
C TRP A 71 9.25 22.46 -7.95
N ILE A 72 7.98 22.10 -8.12
CA ILE A 72 6.95 22.26 -7.08
C ILE A 72 7.33 21.42 -5.86
N ALA A 73 7.77 20.17 -6.05
CA ALA A 73 8.22 19.31 -4.96
C ALA A 73 9.46 19.88 -4.25
N ILE A 74 10.45 20.43 -4.98
CA ILE A 74 11.63 21.07 -4.39
C ILE A 74 11.25 22.31 -3.60
N PHE A 75 10.36 23.15 -4.13
CA PHE A 75 9.87 24.33 -3.42
C PHE A 75 9.25 23.95 -2.07
N GLN A 76 8.41 22.90 -2.05
CA GLN A 76 7.80 22.37 -0.84
C GLN A 76 8.83 21.82 0.17
N VAL A 77 9.94 21.23 -0.30
CA VAL A 77 11.03 20.80 0.59
C VAL A 77 11.73 22.00 1.24
N ILE A 78 11.98 23.08 0.48
CA ILE A 78 12.66 24.29 0.96
C ILE A 78 11.81 25.03 2.00
N THR A 79 10.49 25.03 1.87
CA THR A 79 9.58 25.67 2.83
C THR A 79 9.49 24.93 4.16
N LEU A 80 10.14 23.76 4.30
CA LEU A 80 10.15 22.92 5.50
C LEU A 80 8.75 22.47 5.97
N GLU A 81 7.78 22.45 5.07
CA GLU A 81 6.42 21.97 5.34
C GLU A 81 6.14 20.72 4.49
N GLY A 82 5.81 19.60 5.12
CA GLY A 82 5.49 18.34 4.42
C GLY A 82 6.69 17.67 3.70
N TRP A 83 7.91 18.17 3.88
CA TRP A 83 9.13 17.58 3.28
C TRP A 83 9.41 16.14 3.74
N VAL A 84 9.04 15.84 4.99
CA VAL A 84 9.21 14.51 5.61
C VAL A 84 8.40 13.45 4.86
N ASP A 85 7.19 13.79 4.42
CA ASP A 85 6.33 12.86 3.68
C ASP A 85 6.91 12.53 2.31
N ILE A 86 7.42 13.55 1.60
CA ILE A 86 8.12 13.38 0.31
C ILE A 86 9.34 12.48 0.48
N MET A 87 10.14 12.73 1.52
CA MET A 87 11.31 11.92 1.85
C MET A 87 10.92 10.46 2.07
N TYR A 88 9.89 10.18 2.87
CA TYR A 88 9.44 8.82 3.12
C TYR A 88 8.91 8.13 1.86
N TYR A 89 8.20 8.82 0.98
CA TYR A 89 7.77 8.25 -0.30
C TYR A 89 8.96 7.80 -1.17
N VAL A 90 9.99 8.63 -1.26
CA VAL A 90 11.19 8.30 -2.05
C VAL A 90 11.98 7.17 -1.42
N MET A 91 12.08 7.13 -0.08
CA MET A 91 12.79 6.04 0.60
C MET A 91 12.10 4.69 0.44
N ASP A 92 10.78 4.68 0.59
CA ASP A 92 9.96 3.48 0.48
C ASP A 92 9.99 2.91 -0.93
N ALA A 93 10.01 3.76 -1.96
CA ALA A 93 10.10 3.37 -3.36
C ALA A 93 11.53 2.98 -3.79
N HIS A 94 12.52 3.87 -3.58
CA HIS A 94 13.84 3.75 -4.19
C HIS A 94 14.87 3.12 -3.23
N SER A 95 15.28 3.83 -2.18
CA SER A 95 16.39 3.42 -1.30
C SER A 95 16.37 4.16 0.03
N PHE A 96 16.87 3.53 1.09
CA PHE A 96 17.09 4.20 2.38
C PHE A 96 18.01 5.43 2.23
N TYR A 97 19.02 5.36 1.35
CA TYR A 97 20.03 6.42 1.21
C TYR A 97 19.53 7.73 0.59
N ASN A 98 18.26 7.84 0.18
CA ASN A 98 17.71 9.10 -0.34
C ASN A 98 17.44 10.16 0.75
N PHE A 99 17.92 9.95 2.00
CA PHE A 99 17.96 11.03 3.00
C PHE A 99 19.10 12.04 2.73
N ILE A 100 20.10 11.63 1.94
CA ILE A 100 21.26 12.43 1.53
C ILE A 100 20.93 13.08 0.20
#